data_AF-A0A7S0EVI3-F1
#
_entry.id   AF-A0A7S0EVI3-F1
#
_cell.length_a   1.000
_cell.length_b   1.000
_cell.length_c   1.000
_cell.angle_alpha   90.00
_cell.angle_beta   90.00
_cell.angle_gamma   90.00
#
_symmetry.space_group_name_H-M   'P 1'
#
loop_
_entity.id
_entity.type
_entity.pdbx_description
1 polymer ?
#
loop_
_entity_poly.entity_id
_entity_poly.type
_entity_poly.pdbx_seq_one_letter_code
_entity_poly.pdbx_strand_id
1 'polypeptide(L)'
;MVFFVDGVERPTIIVSRPSEYKQPRIYIFTIEEQNWNHSLEGFVIATRNGVGFDHAYTTGTRNNGADGGQVELHVWASAPDILYYQGKTTANVGGMIEVKDSLLAPSKLVRTRRLLEEQPAARI
;
A
#
# COMPACT_ATOMS: atom_id res chain seq x y z
N MET A 1 -15.85 0.60 17.21
CA MET A 1 -15.12 -0.44 16.47
C MET A 1 -14.02 0.24 15.69
N VAL A 2 -12.84 -0.37 15.57
CA VAL A 2 -11.69 0.18 14.85
C VAL A 2 -10.90 -0.99 14.26
N PHE A 3 -10.22 -0.75 13.14
CA PHE A 3 -9.24 -1.72 12.62
C PHE A 3 -7.90 -1.51 13.30
N PHE A 4 -7.31 -2.62 13.75
CA PHE A 4 -5.90 -2.70 14.09
C PHE A 4 -5.17 -3.38 12.95
N VAL A 5 -4.04 -2.82 12.53
CA VAL A 5 -3.13 -3.47 11.58
C VAL A 5 -1.78 -3.57 12.27
N ASP A 6 -1.27 -4.80 12.40
CA ASP A 6 -0.06 -5.12 13.16
C ASP A 6 -0.03 -4.51 14.57
N GLY A 7 -1.19 -4.54 15.25
CA GLY A 7 -1.35 -4.02 16.62
C GLY A 7 -1.46 -2.50 16.74
N VAL A 8 -1.38 -1.75 15.64
CA VAL A 8 -1.57 -0.29 15.64
C VAL A 8 -3.01 0.03 15.31
N GLU A 9 -3.63 0.93 16.07
CA GLU A 9 -4.98 1.43 15.78
C GLU A 9 -4.96 2.37 14.58
N ARG A 10 -5.78 2.08 13.56
CA ARG A 10 -6.01 2.93 12.38
C ARG A 10 -4.74 3.50 11.71
N PRO A 11 -3.68 2.70 11.47
CA PRO A 11 -2.45 3.21 10.89
C PRO A 11 -2.65 3.66 9.45
N THR A 12 -1.79 4.57 8.98
CA THR A 12 -1.60 4.75 7.54
C THR A 12 -0.78 3.58 7.02
N ILE A 13 -1.32 2.82 6.08
CA ILE A 13 -0.66 1.68 5.47
C ILE A 13 0.13 2.20 4.27
N ILE A 14 1.43 1.92 4.22
CA ILE A 14 2.27 2.32 3.09
C ILE A 14 2.49 1.10 2.21
N VAL A 15 2.02 1.18 0.97
CA VAL A 15 2.27 0.18 -0.07
C VAL A 15 3.07 0.80 -1.20
N SER A 16 3.62 -0.04 -2.07
CA SER A 16 4.37 0.41 -3.24
C SER A 16 3.71 -0.09 -4.51
N ARG A 17 3.70 0.76 -5.54
CA ARG A 17 3.36 0.36 -6.90
C ARG A 17 4.61 0.16 -7.75
N PRO A 18 4.60 -0.79 -8.70
CA PRO A 18 5.71 -0.99 -9.64
C PRO A 18 5.83 0.19 -10.62
N SER A 19 7.03 0.41 -11.15
CA SER A 19 7.28 1.45 -12.17
C SER A 19 6.79 1.08 -13.57
N GLU A 20 6.52 -0.21 -13.83
CA GLU A 20 6.05 -0.72 -15.12
C GLU A 20 4.78 -1.58 -14.95
N TYR A 21 3.91 -1.56 -15.96
CA TYR A 21 2.63 -2.31 -16.01
C TYR A 21 2.77 -3.82 -16.24
N LYS A 22 3.91 -4.43 -15.92
CA LYS A 22 4.13 -5.86 -16.22
C LYS A 22 3.45 -6.80 -15.23
N GLN A 23 3.50 -6.46 -13.94
CA GLN A 23 2.91 -7.25 -12.86
C GLN A 23 2.54 -6.33 -11.68
N PRO A 24 1.43 -6.57 -10.97
CA PRO A 24 1.11 -5.80 -9.77
C PRO A 24 1.98 -6.22 -8.60
N ARG A 25 2.11 -5.34 -7.61
CA ARG A 25 2.55 -5.75 -6.27
C ARG A 25 1.33 -6.20 -5.47
N ILE A 26 1.37 -7.41 -4.92
CA ILE A 26 0.24 -7.99 -4.21
C ILE A 26 0.46 -7.82 -2.70
N TYR A 27 -0.49 -7.19 -2.04
CA TYR A 27 -0.57 -7.04 -0.59
C TYR A 27 -1.77 -7.84 -0.09
N ILE A 28 -1.57 -8.67 0.93
CA ILE A 28 -2.61 -9.52 1.48
C ILE A 28 -2.93 -9.02 2.89
N PHE A 29 -4.18 -8.62 3.09
CA PHE A 29 -4.73 -8.27 4.39
C PHE A 29 -5.44 -9.49 4.95
N THR A 30 -4.88 -10.09 6.00
CA THR A 30 -5.54 -11.18 6.73
C THR A 30 -6.46 -10.56 7.78
N ILE A 31 -7.75 -10.82 7.63
CA ILE A 31 -8.82 -10.39 8.53
C ILE A 31 -9.06 -11.54 9.50
N GLU A 32 -8.45 -11.44 10.67
CA GLU A 32 -8.67 -12.37 11.77
C GLU A 32 -9.93 -11.98 12.54
N GLU A 33 -10.83 -12.94 12.71
CA GLU A 33 -12.02 -12.78 13.52
C GLU A 33 -11.61 -12.82 15.00
N GLN A 34 -11.34 -11.65 15.60
CA GLN A 34 -11.15 -11.57 17.05
C GLN A 34 -12.51 -11.60 17.75
N ASN A 35 -12.88 -12.81 18.19
CA ASN A 35 -13.95 -13.15 19.13
C ASN A 35 -15.37 -13.26 18.54
N TRP A 36 -16.01 -14.39 18.84
CA TRP A 36 -17.39 -14.78 18.48
C TRP A 36 -18.52 -13.80 18.86
N ASN A 37 -18.22 -12.68 19.55
CA ASN A 37 -19.21 -11.73 20.08
C ASN A 37 -19.08 -10.31 19.53
N HIS A 38 -18.21 -10.05 18.55
CA HIS A 38 -18.10 -8.74 17.90
C HIS A 38 -18.79 -8.76 16.54
N SER A 39 -19.50 -7.67 16.20
CA SER A 39 -20.03 -7.49 14.84
C SER A 39 -18.88 -7.60 13.86
N LEU A 40 -19.02 -8.52 12.91
CA LEU A 40 -18.10 -8.63 11.79
C LEU A 40 -18.15 -7.33 10.99
N GLU A 41 -16.99 -6.68 10.85
CA GLU A 41 -16.84 -5.49 10.03
C GLU A 41 -16.02 -5.84 8.80
N GLY A 42 -16.69 -5.89 7.65
CA GLY A 42 -16.03 -6.16 6.39
C GLY A 42 -14.94 -5.15 6.08
N PHE A 43 -13.80 -5.65 5.61
CA PHE A 43 -12.67 -4.81 5.24
C PHE A 43 -12.78 -4.40 3.77
N VAL A 44 -13.19 -3.16 3.52
CA VAL A 44 -13.37 -2.61 2.17
C VAL A 44 -12.21 -1.69 1.82
N ILE A 45 -11.57 -1.93 0.67
CA ILE A 45 -10.63 -1.00 0.06
C ILE A 45 -11.40 -0.10 -0.91
N ALA A 46 -11.21 1.20 -0.78
CA ALA A 46 -11.96 2.24 -1.49
C ALA A 46 -11.07 3.36 -2.01
N THR A 47 -11.53 4.08 -3.03
CA THR A 47 -10.85 5.26 -3.58
C THR A 47 -11.17 6.54 -2.83
N ARG A 48 -12.17 6.51 -1.94
CA ARG A 48 -12.58 7.61 -1.06
C ARG A 48 -13.01 7.05 0.28
N ASN A 49 -12.78 7.81 1.34
CA ASN A 49 -13.29 7.48 2.67
C ASN A 49 -14.83 7.54 2.71
N GLY A 50 -15.45 6.63 3.46
CA GLY A 50 -16.88 6.47 3.57
C GLY A 50 -17.24 5.18 4.31
N VAL A 51 -18.29 4.52 3.85
CA VAL A 51 -18.73 3.22 4.35
C VAL A 51 -19.22 2.37 3.18
N GLY A 52 -19.17 1.05 3.32
CA GLY A 52 -19.70 0.14 2.32
C GLY A 52 -18.95 0.23 0.99
N PHE A 53 -19.66 0.01 -0.11
CA PHE A 53 -19.07 -0.20 -1.43
C PHE A 53 -19.19 0.98 -2.41
N ASP A 54 -19.79 2.11 -1.99
CA ASP A 54 -20.06 3.26 -2.88
C ASP A 54 -18.82 3.77 -3.64
N HIS A 55 -17.65 3.64 -3.03
CA HIS A 55 -16.36 4.01 -3.62
C HIS A 55 -15.36 2.86 -3.60
N ALA A 56 -15.84 1.61 -3.63
CA ALA A 56 -14.98 0.44 -3.61
C ALA A 56 -13.98 0.45 -4.77
N TYR A 57 -12.72 0.19 -4.46
CA TYR A 57 -11.68 0.06 -5.46
C TYR A 57 -11.75 -1.35 -6.07
N THR A 58 -12.26 -1.47 -7.29
CA THR A 58 -12.52 -2.77 -7.94
C THR A 58 -11.43 -3.22 -8.92
N THR A 59 -10.61 -2.30 -9.42
CA THR A 59 -9.59 -2.58 -10.47
C THR A 59 -8.43 -3.46 -10.00
N GLY A 60 -8.22 -3.58 -8.69
CA GLY A 60 -7.08 -4.30 -8.13
C GLY A 60 -7.38 -4.91 -6.78
N THR A 61 -8.58 -5.44 -6.58
CA THR A 61 -8.91 -6.10 -5.32
C THR A 61 -9.52 -7.48 -5.53
N ARG A 62 -9.26 -8.38 -4.59
CA ARG A 62 -9.89 -9.69 -4.53
C ARG A 62 -10.50 -9.87 -3.13
N ASN A 63 -11.72 -10.40 -3.09
CA ASN A 63 -12.49 -10.59 -1.87
C ASN A 63 -12.70 -9.29 -1.07
N ASN A 64 -12.88 -8.17 -1.77
CA ASN A 64 -13.04 -6.86 -1.16
C ASN A 64 -14.33 -6.81 -0.32
N GLY A 65 -14.24 -6.31 0.92
CA GLY A 65 -15.36 -6.29 1.86
C GLY A 65 -15.62 -7.61 2.57
N ALA A 66 -14.62 -8.51 2.60
CA ALA A 66 -14.69 -9.73 3.37
C ALA A 66 -14.77 -9.45 4.86
N ASP A 67 -15.67 -10.18 5.52
CA ASP A 67 -15.94 -10.12 6.95
C ASP A 67 -14.99 -11.05 7.75
N GLY A 68 -14.15 -11.82 7.05
CA GLY A 68 -13.08 -12.68 7.58
C GLY A 68 -12.26 -13.31 6.45
N GLY A 69 -11.06 -13.82 6.75
CA GLY A 69 -10.18 -14.47 5.76
C GLY A 69 -9.18 -13.49 5.13
N GLN A 70 -9.00 -13.51 3.81
CA GLN A 70 -8.02 -12.66 3.12
C GLN A 70 -8.67 -11.69 2.15
N VAL A 71 -8.25 -10.43 2.19
CA VAL A 71 -8.49 -9.41 1.15
C VAL A 71 -7.17 -9.14 0.46
N GLU A 72 -7.13 -9.24 -0.87
CA GLU A 72 -5.91 -8.94 -1.64
C GLU A 72 -6.04 -7.56 -2.30
N LEU A 73 -4.96 -6.78 -2.24
CA LEU A 73 -4.77 -5.54 -2.99
C LEU A 73 -3.64 -5.75 -4.00
N HIS A 74 -4.02 -5.71 -5.28
CA HIS A 74 -3.13 -5.78 -6.42
C HIS A 74 -2.83 -4.35 -6.87
N VAL A 75 -1.67 -3.86 -6.46
CA VAL A 75 -1.22 -2.50 -6.74
C VAL A 75 -0.52 -2.48 -8.10
N TRP A 76 -1.26 -2.04 -9.12
CA TRP A 76 -0.75 -1.79 -10.46
C TRP A 76 -0.03 -0.44 -10.56
N ALA A 77 0.75 -0.23 -11.62
CA ALA A 77 1.39 1.05 -11.90
C ALA A 77 0.38 2.22 -12.05
N SER A 78 -0.89 1.94 -12.39
CA SER A 78 -1.99 2.92 -12.46
C SER A 78 -2.73 3.14 -11.14
N ALA A 79 -2.40 2.41 -10.07
CA ALA A 79 -3.12 2.54 -8.80
C ALA A 79 -3.02 4.00 -8.31
N PRO A 80 -4.10 4.62 -7.79
CA PRO A 80 -4.05 5.97 -7.24
C PRO A 80 -3.01 6.10 -6.12
N ASP A 81 -2.47 7.30 -5.91
CA ASP A 81 -1.52 7.58 -4.82
C ASP A 81 -2.13 7.38 -3.43
N ILE A 82 -3.45 7.50 -3.33
CA ILE A 82 -4.21 7.37 -2.09
C ILE A 82 -5.39 6.43 -2.32
N LEU A 83 -5.46 5.42 -1.45
CA LEU A 83 -6.64 4.59 -1.23
C LEU A 83 -7.03 4.65 0.25
N TYR A 84 -8.14 4.03 0.59
CA TYR A 84 -8.63 3.91 1.96
C TYR A 84 -8.97 2.46 2.25
N TYR A 85 -8.76 2.03 3.49
CA TYR A 85 -9.45 0.86 4.03
C TYR A 85 -10.53 1.34 4.99
N GLN A 86 -11.72 0.77 4.89
CA GLN A 86 -12.89 1.21 5.62
C GLN A 86 -13.82 0.05 5.96
N GLY A 87 -14.66 0.26 6.97
CA GLY A 87 -15.73 -0.65 7.33
C GLY A 87 -16.82 -0.70 6.26
N LYS A 88 -17.41 -1.86 6.11
CA LYS A 88 -18.57 -2.11 5.26
C LYS A 88 -19.85 -1.47 5.80
N THR A 89 -20.00 -1.37 7.12
CA THR A 89 -21.23 -0.94 7.80
C THR A 89 -21.01 0.22 8.77
N THR A 90 -19.87 0.29 9.44
CA THR A 90 -19.61 1.34 10.44
C THR A 90 -18.71 2.46 9.88
N ALA A 91 -19.20 3.69 9.94
CA ALA A 91 -18.44 4.87 9.55
C ALA A 91 -17.23 5.11 10.47
N ASN A 92 -16.18 5.75 9.94
CA ASN A 92 -14.94 6.06 10.66
C ASN A 92 -14.15 4.83 11.17
N VAL A 93 -14.51 3.62 10.74
CA VAL A 93 -13.75 2.40 11.00
C VAL A 93 -12.81 2.19 9.83
N GLY A 94 -11.59 2.72 9.92
CA GLY A 94 -10.67 2.70 8.80
C GLY A 94 -9.59 3.77 8.84
N GLY A 95 -8.81 3.81 7.76
CA GLY A 95 -7.67 4.69 7.58
C GLY A 95 -7.22 4.79 6.13
N MET A 96 -6.08 5.44 5.94
CA MET A 96 -5.50 5.70 4.62
C MET A 96 -4.52 4.60 4.22
N ILE A 97 -4.48 4.30 2.93
CA ILE A 97 -3.42 3.55 2.28
C ILE A 97 -2.68 4.53 1.36
N GLU A 98 -1.41 4.79 1.66
CA GLU A 98 -0.52 5.60 0.83
C GLU A 98 0.20 4.68 -0.16
N VAL A 99 0.02 4.93 -1.45
CA VAL A 99 0.67 4.17 -2.53
C VAL A 99 1.86 4.97 -3.04
N LYS A 100 3.07 4.44 -2.81
CA LYS A 100 4.31 5.08 -3.24
C LYS A 100 4.88 4.41 -4.48
N ASP A 101 5.51 5.20 -5.32
CA ASP A 101 6.34 4.64 -6.38
C ASP A 101 7.51 3.89 -5.76
N SER A 102 7.72 2.65 -6.21
CA SER A 102 8.94 1.95 -5.85
C SER A 102 10.12 2.69 -6.47
N LEU A 103 10.97 3.29 -5.62
CA LEU A 103 12.22 3.96 -6.03
C LEU A 103 13.26 2.99 -6.62
N LEU A 104 12.93 1.70 -6.71
CA LEU A 104 13.62 0.75 -7.57
C LEU A 104 13.34 1.13 -9.04
N ALA A 105 13.92 2.24 -9.50
CA ALA A 105 14.21 2.41 -10.90
C ALA A 105 14.93 1.12 -11.37
N PRO A 106 14.69 0.61 -12.59
CA PRO A 106 15.58 -0.42 -13.14
C PRO A 106 16.99 0.14 -12.96
N SER A 107 17.83 -0.58 -12.24
CA SER A 107 19.12 -0.12 -11.74
C SER A 107 19.98 0.41 -12.90
N LYS A 108 19.82 1.70 -13.22
CA LYS A 108 20.70 2.40 -14.13
C LYS A 108 21.95 2.66 -13.31
N LEU A 109 22.93 1.78 -13.46
CA LEU A 109 24.25 1.89 -12.87
C LEU A 109 24.82 3.28 -13.17
N VAL A 110 24.79 4.19 -12.20
CA VAL A 110 25.47 5.49 -12.31
C VAL A 110 26.92 5.26 -11.89
N ARG A 111 27.82 5.03 -12.85
CA ARG A 111 29.27 5.01 -12.57
C ARG A 111 29.79 6.44 -12.51
N THR A 112 30.14 6.92 -11.32
CA THR A 112 30.95 8.14 -11.16
C THR A 112 32.43 7.78 -11.10
N ARG A 113 33.26 8.34 -11.98
CA ARG A 113 34.73 8.28 -11.86
C ARG A 113 35.21 9.61 -11.28
N ARG A 114 35.88 9.58 -10.12
CA ARG A 114 36.67 10.71 -9.63
C ARG A 114 38.04 10.60 -10.28
N LEU A 115 38.43 11.58 -11.10
CA LEU A 115 39.83 11.72 -11.50
C LEU A 115 40.59 12.28 -10.30
N LEU A 116 41.66 11.61 -9.88
CA LEU A 116 42.64 12.22 -8.98
C LEU A 116 43.36 13.29 -9.81
N GLU A 117 43.30 14.52 -9.33
CA GLU A 117 44.07 15.63 -9.89
C GLU A 117 45.56 15.30 -9.67
N GLU A 118 46.30 15.06 -10.76
CA GLU A 118 47.76 14.86 -10.66
C GLU A 118 48.39 16.15 -10.14
N GLN A 119 48.97 16.09 -8.95
CA GLN A 119 49.82 17.18 -8.47
C GLN A 119 50.99 17.35 -9.46
N PRO A 120 51.25 18.56 -10.00
CA PRO A 120 52.42 18.76 -10.82
C PRO A 120 53.67 18.51 -9.96
N ALA A 121 54.56 17.65 -10.45
CA ALA A 121 55.83 17.37 -9.82
C ALA A 121 56.58 18.69 -9.54
N ALA A 122 56.90 18.94 -8.27
CA ALA A 122 57.76 20.05 -7.91
C ALA A 122 59.12 19.84 -8.57
N ARG A 123 59.43 20.66 -9.58
CA ARG A 123 60.81 20.88 -10.02
C ARG A 123 61.46 21.80 -9.00
N ILE A 124 62.34 21.26 -8.15
CA ILE A 124 63.67 21.82 -7.83
C ILE A 124 64.58 20.65 -7.45
#